data_AF-A0A2G5TQD2-F1
#
_entry.id   AF-A0A2G5TQD2-F1
#
_cell.length_a   1.000
_cell.length_b   1.000
_cell.length_c   1.000
_cell.angle_alpha   90.00
_cell.angle_beta   90.00
_cell.angle_gamma   90.00
#
_symmetry.space_group_name_H-M   'P 1'
#
loop_
_entity.id
_entity.type
_entity.pdbx_description
1 polymer ?
#
loop_
_entity_poly.entity_id
_entity_poly.type
_entity_poly.pdbx_seq_one_letter_code
_entity_poly.pdbx_strand_id
1 'polypeptide(L)'
;MVIMIGCILRGTHSVEQAKSYIMNNDRHTCYSHCKETIDMIFEHLGVKSIREFLKCPTMGGSIDIGKSIDPNFTVDQFSRAFYLLFVKNQKFESNL
;
A
#
# COMPACT_ATOMS: atom_id res chain seq x y z
N MET A 1 4.06 4.94 3.11
CA MET A 1 2.99 5.34 2.18
C MET A 1 2.01 4.20 1.90
N VAL A 2 2.40 3.12 1.22
CA VAL A 2 1.49 2.01 0.83
C VAL A 2 0.73 1.39 2.01
N ILE A 3 1.39 1.17 3.16
CA ILE A 3 0.72 0.72 4.39
C ILE A 3 -0.40 1.68 4.82
N MET A 4 -0.15 2.99 4.79
CA MET A 4 -1.17 3.98 5.17
C MET A 4 -2.31 4.05 4.17
N ILE A 5 -2.02 3.88 2.87
CA ILE A 5 -3.06 3.75 1.84
C ILE A 5 -3.97 2.56 2.18
N GLY A 6 -3.39 1.40 2.50
CA GLY A 6 -4.15 0.23 2.98
C GLY A 6 -4.96 0.51 4.23
N CYS A 7 -4.38 1.19 5.23
CA CYS A 7 -5.09 1.58 6.45
C CYS A 7 -6.30 2.51 6.18
N ILE A 8 -6.16 3.46 5.26
CA ILE A 8 -7.24 4.38 4.85
C ILE A 8 -8.32 3.62 4.09
N LEU A 9 -7.95 2.73 3.17
CA LEU A 9 -8.89 1.87 2.45
C LEU A 9 -9.71 0.99 3.41
N ARG A 10 -9.11 0.54 4.52
CA ARG A 10 -9.82 -0.18 5.60
C ARG A 10 -10.68 0.72 6.50
N GLY A 11 -10.62 2.04 6.33
CA GLY A 11 -11.27 3.00 7.23
C GLY A 11 -10.67 3.07 8.64
N THR A 12 -9.48 2.51 8.85
CA THR A 12 -8.83 2.49 10.17
C THR A 12 -8.07 3.76 10.50
N HIS A 13 -7.71 4.54 9.48
CA HIS A 13 -6.94 5.77 9.62
C HIS A 13 -7.48 6.86 8.70
N SER A 14 -7.41 8.11 9.15
CA SER A 14 -7.65 9.28 8.31
C SER A 14 -6.40 9.70 7.53
N VAL A 15 -6.56 10.61 6.58
CA VAL A 15 -5.46 11.23 5.83
C VAL A 15 -4.53 12.01 6.75
N GLU A 16 -5.08 12.72 7.75
CA GLU A 16 -4.31 13.50 8.73
C GLU A 16 -3.43 12.59 9.60
N GLN A 17 -3.98 11.46 10.05
CA GLN A 17 -3.21 10.45 10.78
C GLN A 17 -2.10 9.85 9.90
N ALA A 18 -2.37 9.63 8.61
CA ALA A 18 -1.36 9.17 7.66
C ALA A 18 -0.23 10.19 7.44
N LYS A 19 -0.55 11.48 7.36
CA LYS A 19 0.47 12.55 7.27
C LYS A 19 1.38 12.55 8.48
N SER A 20 0.80 12.50 9.68
CA SER A 20 1.56 12.46 10.94
C SER A 20 2.50 11.23 10.99
N TYR A 21 1.99 10.05 10.58
CA TYR A 21 2.79 8.83 10.54
C TYR A 21 3.97 8.91 9.55
N ILE A 22 3.80 9.58 8.40
CA ILE A 22 4.86 9.72 7.40
C ILE A 22 5.95 10.72 7.83
N MET A 23 5.67 11.61 8.76
CA MET A 23 6.68 12.51 9.32
C MET A 23 7.63 11.82 10.32
N ASN A 24 7.21 10.69 10.89
CA ASN A 24 8.05 9.90 11.81
C ASN A 24 8.96 8.93 11.04
N ASN A 25 10.24 8.88 11.45
CA ASN A 25 11.27 8.06 10.77
C ASN A 25 11.29 6.59 11.21
N ASP A 26 10.84 6.27 12.42
CA ASP A 26 10.71 4.89 12.89
C ASP A 26 9.37 4.30 12.46
N ARG A 27 9.41 3.50 11.41
CA ARG A 27 8.21 2.89 10.81
C ARG A 27 8.34 1.38 10.78
N HIS A 28 7.78 0.76 11.80
CA HIS A 28 7.58 -0.68 11.85
C HIS A 28 6.12 -1.01 11.58
N THR A 29 5.90 -2.09 10.84
CA THR A 29 4.56 -2.59 10.55
C THR A 29 4.58 -4.10 10.70
N CYS A 30 3.61 -4.64 11.42
CA CYS A 30 3.46 -6.09 11.60
C CYS A 30 3.21 -6.79 10.26
N TYR A 31 3.57 -8.06 10.20
CA TYR A 31 3.33 -8.89 9.03
C TYR A 31 1.83 -8.94 8.64
N SER A 32 0.94 -9.10 9.62
CA SER A 32 -0.52 -9.10 9.40
C SER A 32 -0.99 -7.83 8.68
N HIS A 33 -0.56 -6.66 9.15
CA HIS A 33 -0.88 -5.38 8.50
C HIS A 33 -0.30 -5.25 7.09
N CYS A 34 0.81 -5.92 6.77
CA CYS A 34 1.34 -6.00 5.41
C CYS A 34 0.40 -6.83 4.52
N LYS A 35 -0.01 -8.01 4.99
CA LYS A 35 -0.95 -8.89 4.28
C LYS A 35 -2.30 -8.22 4.05
N GLU A 36 -2.92 -7.67 5.09
CA GLU A 36 -4.18 -6.92 5.01
C GLU A 36 -4.08 -5.72 4.05
N THR A 37 -2.91 -5.07 3.97
CA THR A 37 -2.70 -3.99 3.01
C THR A 37 -2.65 -4.50 1.58
N ILE A 38 -1.97 -5.63 1.35
CA ILE A 38 -1.90 -6.27 0.02
C ILE A 38 -3.31 -6.66 -0.43
N ASP A 39 -4.05 -7.36 0.43
CA ASP A 39 -5.39 -7.86 0.13
C ASP A 39 -6.36 -6.72 -0.19
N MET A 40 -6.34 -5.65 0.60
CA MET A 40 -7.19 -4.48 0.37
C MET A 40 -6.85 -3.72 -0.92
N ILE A 41 -5.57 -3.62 -1.27
CA ILE A 41 -5.17 -2.96 -2.51
C ILE A 41 -5.57 -3.83 -3.71
N PHE A 42 -5.45 -5.15 -3.61
CA PHE A 42 -5.93 -6.07 -4.64
C PHE A 42 -7.45 -5.99 -4.82
N GLU A 43 -8.20 -5.99 -3.73
CA GLU A 43 -9.66 -5.81 -3.74
C GLU A 43 -10.05 -4.47 -4.36
N HIS A 44 -9.45 -3.37 -3.89
CA HIS A 44 -9.75 -2.02 -4.39
C HIS A 44 -9.46 -1.85 -5.89
N LEU A 45 -8.41 -2.51 -6.39
CA LEU A 45 -8.03 -2.48 -7.80
C LEU A 45 -8.73 -3.57 -8.64
N GLY A 46 -9.49 -4.46 -8.02
CA GLY A 46 -10.15 -5.59 -8.69
C GLY A 46 -9.18 -6.60 -9.31
N VAL A 47 -7.96 -6.73 -8.77
CA VAL A 47 -6.91 -7.64 -9.28
C VAL A 47 -6.70 -8.80 -8.31
N LYS A 48 -6.33 -9.97 -8.82
CA LYS A 48 -6.13 -11.18 -8.00
C LYS A 48 -4.68 -11.61 -7.86
N SER A 49 -3.78 -10.93 -8.56
CA SER A 49 -2.37 -11.31 -8.60
C SER A 49 -1.45 -10.12 -8.81
N ILE A 50 -0.18 -10.26 -8.41
CA ILE A 50 0.84 -9.26 -8.69
C ILE A 50 1.04 -9.05 -10.20
N ARG A 51 0.80 -10.10 -11.02
CA ARG A 51 0.90 -10.01 -12.48
C ARG A 51 -0.22 -9.16 -13.09
N GLU A 52 -1.44 -9.29 -12.57
CA GLU A 52 -2.55 -8.42 -12.94
C GLU A 52 -2.34 -6.99 -12.45
N PHE A 53 -1.85 -6.82 -11.22
CA PHE A 53 -1.47 -5.52 -10.66
C PHE A 53 -0.48 -4.77 -11.56
N LEU A 54 0.60 -5.42 -11.98
CA LEU A 54 1.64 -4.82 -12.83
C LEU A 54 1.15 -4.45 -14.24
N LYS A 55 0.01 -5.01 -14.67
CA LYS A 55 -0.64 -4.71 -15.95
C LYS A 55 -1.85 -3.81 -15.80
N CYS A 56 -2.22 -3.44 -14.57
CA CYS A 56 -3.42 -2.69 -14.30
C CYS A 56 -3.25 -1.25 -14.85
N PRO A 57 -4.07 -0.84 -15.82
CA PRO A 57 -3.97 0.50 -16.41
C PRO A 57 -4.45 1.58 -15.43
N THR A 58 -5.23 1.19 -14.41
CA THR A 58 -5.92 2.13 -13.51
C THR A 58 -5.48 1.88 -12.07
N MET A 59 -4.59 2.73 -11.57
CA MET A 59 -4.26 2.80 -10.14
C MET A 59 -4.90 4.02 -9.45
N GLY A 60 -5.76 4.76 -10.16
CA GLY A 60 -6.24 6.10 -9.82
C GLY A 60 -6.63 6.28 -8.35
N GLY A 61 -7.59 5.50 -7.84
CA GLY A 61 -8.08 5.66 -6.46
C GLY A 61 -6.99 5.52 -5.38
N SER A 62 -6.12 4.51 -5.50
CA SER A 62 -4.98 4.33 -4.59
C SER A 62 -3.95 5.46 -4.68
N ILE A 63 -3.74 6.00 -5.89
CA ILE A 63 -2.81 7.12 -6.12
C ILE A 63 -3.38 8.43 -5.59
N ASP A 64 -4.68 8.65 -5.75
CA ASP A 64 -5.37 9.85 -5.26
C ASP A 64 -5.34 9.91 -3.73
N ILE A 65 -5.51 8.78 -3.05
CA ILE A 65 -5.28 8.68 -1.60
C ILE A 65 -3.82 9.03 -1.27
N GLY A 66 -2.86 8.47 -1.98
CA GLY A 66 -1.44 8.80 -1.79
C GLY A 66 -1.14 10.29 -1.97
N LYS A 67 -1.72 10.92 -2.99
CA LYS A 67 -1.61 12.37 -3.28
C LYS A 67 -2.27 13.24 -2.23
N SER A 68 -3.34 12.77 -1.60
CA SER A 68 -3.96 13.48 -0.47
C SER A 68 -3.03 13.58 0.76
N ILE A 69 -2.09 12.63 0.87
CA ILE A 69 -1.09 12.57 1.94
C ILE A 69 0.18 13.34 1.54
N ASP A 70 0.74 13.03 0.38
CA ASP A 70 1.91 13.69 -0.21
C ASP A 70 1.60 14.04 -1.68
N PRO A 71 1.41 15.34 -2.02
CA PRO A 71 1.09 15.76 -3.38
C PRO A 71 2.10 15.35 -4.45
N ASN A 72 3.36 15.08 -4.06
CA ASN A 72 4.42 14.63 -4.98
C ASN A 72 4.41 13.11 -5.19
N PHE A 73 3.47 12.38 -4.58
CA PHE A 73 3.40 10.94 -4.68
C PHE A 73 3.04 10.48 -6.10
N THR A 74 3.86 9.58 -6.66
CA THR A 74 3.74 9.13 -8.04
C THR A 74 3.27 7.69 -8.18
N VAL A 75 2.77 7.36 -9.38
CA VAL A 75 2.41 5.98 -9.76
C VAL A 75 3.61 5.04 -9.63
N ASP A 76 4.80 5.48 -10.04
CA ASP A 76 6.01 4.68 -9.96
C ASP A 76 6.43 4.40 -8.51
N GLN A 77 6.34 5.40 -7.65
CA GLN A 77 6.61 5.24 -6.22
C GLN A 77 5.62 4.25 -5.59
N PHE A 78 4.33 4.35 -5.92
CA PHE A 78 3.31 3.41 -5.46
C PHE A 78 3.60 1.99 -5.94
N SER A 79 3.78 1.82 -7.25
CA SER A 79 3.99 0.52 -7.88
C SER A 79 5.24 -0.17 -7.33
N ARG A 80 6.35 0.57 -7.23
CA ARG A 80 7.60 0.06 -6.66
C ARG A 80 7.45 -0.32 -5.20
N ALA A 81 6.85 0.55 -4.38
CA ALA A 81 6.69 0.28 -2.95
C ALA A 81 5.74 -0.90 -2.70
N PHE A 82 4.65 -1.00 -3.46
CA PHE A 82 3.70 -2.12 -3.37
C PHE A 82 4.35 -3.44 -3.79
N TYR A 83 5.08 -3.46 -4.90
CA TYR A 83 5.81 -4.65 -5.35
C TYR A 83 6.82 -5.12 -4.30
N LEU A 84 7.60 -4.20 -3.71
CA LEU A 84 8.56 -4.52 -2.65
C LEU A 84 7.87 -5.07 -1.40
N LEU A 85 6.73 -4.49 -1.01
CA LEU A 85 5.90 -4.99 0.09
C LEU A 85 5.45 -6.42 -0.17
N PHE A 86 4.91 -6.70 -1.36
CA PHE A 86 4.44 -8.01 -1.77
C PHE A 86 5.55 -9.07 -1.71
N VAL A 87 6.71 -8.80 -2.31
CA VAL A 87 7.86 -9.72 -2.32
C VAL A 87 8.36 -9.99 -0.90
N LYS A 88 8.44 -8.96 -0.05
CA LYS A 88 8.84 -9.12 1.35
C LYS A 88 7.83 -9.99 2.12
N ASN A 89 6.55 -9.81 1.86
CA ASN A 89 5.48 -10.57 2.48
C ASN A 89 5.55 -12.07 2.11
N GLN A 90 5.75 -12.39 0.83
CA GLN A 90 5.91 -13.78 0.38
C GLN A 90 7.14 -14.48 0.97
N LYS A 91 8.27 -13.76 1.07
CA LYS A 91 9.48 -14.32 1.71
C LYS A 91 9.21 -14.71 3.16
N PHE A 92 8.40 -13.94 3.88
CA PHE A 92 8.04 -14.28 5.25
C PHE A 92 7.17 -15.55 5.30
N GLU A 93 6.14 -15.67 4.45
CA GLU A 93 5.32 -16.90 4.38
C GLU A 93 6.12 -18.15 4.01
N SER A 94 7.15 -18.00 3.16
CA SER A 94 7.99 -19.15 2.74
C SER A 94 8.99 -19.62 3.81
N ASN A 95 9.19 -18.83 4.87
CA ASN A 95 10.13 -19.12 5.97
C ASN A 95 9.42 -19.55 7.27
N LEU A 96 8.09 -19.64 7.25
CA LEU A 96 7.24 -20.17 8.32
C LEU A 96 7.02 -21.67 8.13
#